data_AF-T0FH53-F1
#
_entry.id   AF-T0FH53-F1
#
_cell.length_a   1.000
_cell.length_b   1.000
_cell.length_c   1.000
_cell.angle_alpha   90.00
_cell.angle_beta   90.00
_cell.angle_gamma   90.00
#
_symmetry.space_group_name_H-M   'P 1'
#
loop_
_entity.id
_entity.type
_entity.pdbx_description
1 polymer ?
#
loop_
_entity_poly.entity_id
_entity_poly.type
_entity_poly.pdbx_seq_one_letter_code
_entity_poly.pdbx_strand_id
1 'polypeptide(L)'
;MNSNINIPNTLTVLRVVSLPFFIWFLYQKEPVFHVAALLLFAAASVTDFIDGYLARKWKQETEFGKFLDPLADKIIVVGCFTTFIFLHEQIELWMVLLIVGRDMLITTLRYLAIRQGSSIRTTMLGKVKTAFQMGAIILILIFFILVSSKKRILINEVYHSGKEAGFTVFGIASENASAFFASWKEQGVPNWGDLVFGLGGFVPYFGMLITTLITVLSGLRYLVSNREVLRPSAIRRAFGKNGN
;
A
#
# COMPACT_ATOMS: atom_id res chain seq x y z
N MET A 1 21.35 0.20 -31.58
CA MET A 1 19.96 0.04 -31.11
C MET A 1 20.02 -0.49 -29.70
N ASN A 2 19.77 0.34 -28.69
CA ASN A 2 19.75 -0.13 -27.31
C ASN A 2 18.53 -1.03 -27.14
N SER A 3 18.74 -2.31 -26.86
CA SER A 3 17.64 -3.23 -26.55
C SER A 3 16.93 -2.70 -25.30
N ASN A 4 15.69 -2.25 -25.45
CA ASN A 4 14.82 -1.82 -24.34
C ASN A 4 14.50 -2.96 -23.35
N ILE A 5 14.94 -4.19 -23.64
CA ILE A 5 14.74 -5.38 -22.84
C ILE A 5 16.07 -5.73 -22.17
N ASN A 6 16.11 -5.59 -20.86
CA ASN A 6 17.17 -6.06 -19.98
C ASN A 6 16.55 -6.72 -18.74
N ILE A 7 17.37 -7.30 -17.88
CA ILE A 7 16.89 -8.02 -16.70
C ILE A 7 16.05 -7.10 -15.78
N PRO A 8 16.51 -5.89 -15.42
CA PRO A 8 15.70 -4.96 -14.61
C PRO A 8 14.31 -4.66 -15.22
N ASN A 9 14.26 -4.24 -16.49
CA ASN A 9 13.00 -3.89 -17.16
C ASN A 9 12.03 -5.08 -17.24
N THR A 10 12.57 -6.30 -17.44
CA THR A 10 11.75 -7.51 -17.48
C THR A 10 11.12 -7.79 -16.12
N LEU A 11 11.88 -7.62 -15.03
CA LEU A 11 11.35 -7.75 -13.67
C LEU A 11 10.27 -6.71 -13.37
N THR A 12 10.47 -5.47 -13.80
CA THR A 12 9.47 -4.39 -13.66
C THR A 12 8.18 -4.71 -14.41
N VAL A 13 8.26 -5.21 -15.66
CA VAL A 13 7.08 -5.62 -16.43
C VAL A 13 6.37 -6.81 -15.78
N LEU A 14 7.12 -7.82 -15.33
CA LEU A 14 6.55 -8.98 -14.63
C LEU A 14 5.80 -8.57 -13.36
N ARG A 15 6.29 -7.55 -12.62
CA ARG A 15 5.60 -6.98 -11.46
C ARG A 15 4.24 -6.42 -11.84
N VAL A 16 4.16 -5.62 -12.91
CA VAL A 16 2.89 -5.06 -13.38
C VAL A 16 1.93 -6.16 -13.84
N VAL A 17 2.43 -7.13 -14.60
CA VAL A 17 1.65 -8.26 -15.11
C VAL A 17 1.18 -9.19 -13.97
N SER A 18 1.90 -9.24 -12.85
CA SER A 18 1.51 -10.06 -11.68
C SER A 18 0.23 -9.56 -11.00
N LEU A 19 -0.11 -8.27 -11.12
CA LEU A 19 -1.24 -7.68 -10.41
C LEU A 19 -2.60 -8.33 -10.77
N PRO A 20 -2.97 -8.53 -12.05
CA PRO A 20 -4.16 -9.30 -12.41
C PRO A 20 -4.24 -10.69 -11.77
N PHE A 21 -3.12 -11.42 -11.70
CA PHE A 21 -3.08 -12.73 -11.06
C PHE A 21 -3.25 -12.63 -9.55
N PHE A 22 -2.63 -11.64 -8.91
CA PHE A 22 -2.81 -11.33 -7.50
C PHE A 22 -4.29 -11.08 -7.18
N ILE A 23 -4.95 -10.24 -7.99
CA ILE A 23 -6.39 -9.95 -7.85
C ILE A 23 -7.18 -11.24 -8.00
N TRP A 24 -6.94 -12.00 -9.07
CA TRP A 24 -7.65 -13.26 -9.31
C TRP A 24 -7.53 -14.26 -8.14
N PHE A 25 -6.32 -14.40 -7.57
CA PHE A 25 -6.09 -15.25 -6.40
C PHE A 25 -6.88 -14.81 -5.16
N LEU A 26 -7.03 -13.51 -4.92
CA LEU A 26 -7.79 -12.99 -3.77
C LEU A 26 -9.31 -13.18 -3.88
N TYR A 27 -9.84 -13.31 -5.10
CA TYR A 27 -11.27 -13.59 -5.30
C TYR A 27 -11.62 -15.08 -5.11
N GLN A 28 -10.62 -15.96 -5.03
CA GLN A 28 -10.87 -17.38 -4.79
C GLN A 28 -11.30 -17.64 -3.34
N LYS A 29 -11.96 -18.77 -3.10
CA LYS A 29 -12.49 -19.09 -1.77
C LYS A 29 -11.49 -19.90 -0.94
N GLU A 30 -10.60 -20.64 -1.59
CA GLU A 30 -9.69 -21.58 -0.95
C GLU A 30 -8.45 -20.86 -0.40
N PRO A 31 -8.02 -21.17 0.85
CA PRO A 31 -6.86 -20.52 1.47
C PRO A 31 -5.55 -20.63 0.66
N VAL A 32 -5.41 -21.70 -0.13
CA VAL A 32 -4.22 -21.93 -0.99
C VAL A 32 -4.01 -20.77 -1.97
N PHE A 33 -5.07 -20.20 -2.53
CA PHE A 33 -4.95 -19.07 -3.43
C PHE A 33 -4.55 -17.78 -2.69
N HIS A 34 -5.01 -17.57 -1.45
CA HIS A 34 -4.55 -16.43 -0.65
C HIS A 34 -3.07 -16.56 -0.27
N VAL A 35 -2.60 -17.79 0.00
CA VAL A 35 -1.16 -18.06 0.17
C VAL A 35 -0.40 -17.73 -1.11
N ALA A 36 -0.92 -18.13 -2.28
CA ALA A 36 -0.33 -17.78 -3.56
C ALA A 36 -0.29 -16.26 -3.79
N ALA A 37 -1.34 -15.53 -3.43
CA ALA A 37 -1.37 -14.06 -3.48
C ALA A 37 -0.30 -13.43 -2.58
N LEU A 38 -0.12 -13.94 -1.35
CA LEU A 38 0.93 -13.49 -0.44
C LEU A 38 2.33 -13.75 -1.00
N LEU A 39 2.58 -14.95 -1.53
CA LEU A 39 3.87 -15.30 -2.13
C LEU A 39 4.16 -14.45 -3.37
N LEU A 40 3.15 -14.21 -4.21
CA LEU A 40 3.29 -13.37 -5.40
C LEU A 40 3.61 -11.92 -5.02
N PHE A 41 2.90 -11.36 -4.03
CA PHE A 41 3.18 -10.02 -3.52
C PHE A 41 4.59 -9.93 -2.91
N ALA A 42 4.98 -10.91 -2.09
CA ALA A 42 6.31 -10.94 -1.48
C ALA A 42 7.42 -11.03 -2.54
N ALA A 43 7.26 -11.90 -3.54
CA ALA A 43 8.20 -12.01 -4.66
C ALA A 43 8.28 -10.70 -5.46
N ALA A 44 7.14 -10.05 -5.73
CA ALA A 44 7.08 -8.78 -6.41
C ALA A 44 7.75 -7.63 -5.63
N SER A 45 7.61 -7.59 -4.30
CA SER A 45 8.30 -6.61 -3.43
C SER A 45 9.80 -6.88 -3.32
N VAL A 46 10.22 -8.15 -3.25
CA VAL A 46 11.64 -8.51 -3.19
C VAL A 46 12.34 -8.23 -4.51
N THR A 47 11.70 -8.52 -5.64
CA THR A 47 12.27 -8.23 -6.96
C THR A 47 12.45 -6.74 -7.22
N ASP A 48 11.60 -5.86 -6.65
CA ASP A 48 11.76 -4.39 -6.69
C ASP A 48 13.00 -3.90 -5.96
N PHE A 49 13.35 -4.56 -4.86
CA PHE A 49 14.60 -4.25 -4.19
C PHE A 49 15.81 -4.71 -5.01
N ILE A 50 15.71 -5.87 -5.65
CA ILE A 50 16.78 -6.50 -6.41
C ILE A 50 17.03 -5.79 -7.74
N ASP A 51 15.99 -5.42 -8.50
CA ASP A 51 16.15 -4.79 -9.82
C ASP A 51 16.87 -3.44 -9.71
N GLY A 52 16.56 -2.61 -8.72
CA GLY A 52 17.23 -1.36 -8.46
C GLY A 52 18.68 -1.55 -8.03
N TYR A 53 19.00 -2.65 -7.34
CA TYR A 53 20.39 -3.01 -7.04
C TYR A 53 21.15 -3.47 -8.29
N LEU A 54 20.54 -4.34 -9.10
CA LEU A 54 21.15 -4.89 -10.33
C LEU A 54 21.37 -3.81 -11.39
N ALA A 55 20.41 -2.89 -11.58
CA ALA A 55 20.52 -1.78 -12.52
C ALA A 55 21.75 -0.90 -12.21
N ARG A 56 21.96 -0.56 -10.93
CA ARG A 56 23.13 0.21 -10.46
C ARG A 56 24.43 -0.58 -10.60
N LYS A 57 24.42 -1.87 -10.26
CA LYS A 57 25.61 -2.73 -10.28
C LYS A 57 26.10 -3.02 -11.70
N TRP A 58 25.18 -3.24 -12.63
CA TRP A 58 25.51 -3.66 -14.00
C TRP A 58 25.50 -2.51 -15.00
N LYS A 59 25.24 -1.27 -14.57
CA LYS A 59 25.15 -0.08 -15.44
C LYS A 59 24.16 -0.28 -16.60
N GLN A 60 23.09 -1.03 -16.35
CA GLN A 60 22.05 -1.35 -17.34
C GLN A 60 20.82 -0.43 -17.20
N GLU A 61 21.01 0.79 -16.71
CA GLU A 61 19.93 1.76 -16.63
C GLU A 61 19.50 2.18 -18.03
N THR A 62 18.20 2.09 -18.32
CA THR A 62 17.60 2.52 -19.60
C THR A 62 16.61 3.64 -19.35
N GLU A 63 16.38 4.51 -20.32
CA GLU A 63 15.38 5.57 -20.22
C GLU A 63 13.96 5.01 -20.04
N PHE A 64 13.67 3.86 -20.65
CA PHE A 64 12.42 3.13 -20.46
C PHE A 64 12.27 2.62 -19.01
N GLY A 65 13.30 1.99 -18.45
CA GLY A 65 13.30 1.51 -17.06
C GLY A 65 13.13 2.65 -16.06
N LYS A 66 13.86 3.76 -16.22
CA LYS A 66 13.74 4.94 -15.35
C LYS A 66 12.31 5.53 -15.31
N PHE A 67 11.54 5.37 -16.38
CA PHE A 67 10.14 5.77 -16.43
C PHE A 67 9.20 4.70 -15.83
N LEU A 68 9.44 3.42 -16.14
CA LEU A 68 8.57 2.32 -15.73
C LEU A 68 8.71 1.97 -14.25
N ASP A 69 9.91 2.05 -13.67
CA ASP A 69 10.17 1.62 -12.28
C ASP A 69 9.33 2.42 -11.25
N PRO A 70 9.26 3.77 -11.30
CA PRO A 70 8.40 4.53 -10.38
C PRO A 70 6.90 4.26 -10.56
N LEU A 71 6.49 3.87 -11.78
CA LEU A 71 5.10 3.54 -12.08
C LEU A 71 4.74 2.15 -11.51
N ALA A 72 5.58 1.15 -11.76
CA ALA A 72 5.38 -0.23 -11.32
C ALA A 72 5.39 -0.38 -9.79
N ASP A 73 6.30 0.32 -9.08
CA ASP A 73 6.33 0.38 -7.61
C ASP A 73 4.97 0.79 -7.04
N LYS A 74 4.28 1.70 -7.72
CA LYS A 74 3.00 2.24 -7.27
C LYS A 74 1.83 1.36 -7.68
N ILE A 75 1.86 0.79 -8.88
CA ILE A 75 0.77 -0.05 -9.41
C ILE A 75 0.45 -1.21 -8.45
N ILE A 76 1.46 -1.91 -7.94
CA ILE A 76 1.19 -3.08 -7.09
C ILE A 76 0.54 -2.69 -5.75
N VAL A 77 1.09 -1.66 -5.07
CA VAL A 77 0.56 -1.19 -3.78
C VAL A 77 -0.85 -0.62 -3.94
N VAL A 78 -1.07 0.20 -4.97
CA VAL A 78 -2.38 0.75 -5.31
C VAL A 78 -3.36 -0.38 -5.62
N GLY A 79 -2.96 -1.33 -6.46
CA GLY A 79 -3.78 -2.46 -6.84
C GLY A 79 -4.19 -3.33 -5.66
N CYS A 80 -3.27 -3.59 -4.71
CA CYS A 80 -3.59 -4.30 -3.48
C CYS A 80 -4.64 -3.55 -2.65
N PHE A 81 -4.40 -2.27 -2.33
CA PHE A 81 -5.34 -1.51 -1.52
C PHE A 81 -6.69 -1.30 -2.19
N THR A 82 -6.71 -1.05 -3.50
CA THR A 82 -7.95 -0.98 -4.28
C THR A 82 -8.72 -2.29 -4.23
N THR A 83 -8.05 -3.43 -4.37
CA THR A 83 -8.71 -4.74 -4.26
C THR A 83 -9.29 -4.96 -2.87
N PHE A 84 -8.58 -4.55 -1.82
CA PHE A 84 -9.05 -4.70 -0.45
C PHE A 84 -10.31 -3.87 -0.14
N ILE A 85 -10.50 -2.70 -0.76
CA ILE A 85 -11.75 -1.92 -0.63
C ILE A 85 -12.96 -2.77 -1.02
N PHE A 86 -12.85 -3.58 -2.08
CA PHE A 86 -13.97 -4.38 -2.58
C PHE A 86 -14.18 -5.70 -1.82
N LEU A 87 -13.15 -6.20 -1.13
CA LEU A 87 -13.20 -7.50 -0.45
C LEU A 87 -13.38 -7.39 1.07
N HIS A 88 -13.08 -6.22 1.65
CA HIS A 88 -13.18 -5.97 3.08
C HIS A 88 -13.94 -4.67 3.38
N GLU A 89 -15.08 -4.80 4.03
CA GLU A 89 -15.90 -3.67 4.48
C GLU A 89 -15.20 -2.78 5.52
N GLN A 90 -14.14 -3.32 6.11
CA GLN A 90 -13.23 -2.63 7.03
C GLN A 90 -12.34 -1.60 6.33
N ILE A 91 -12.14 -1.67 5.01
CA ILE A 91 -11.13 -0.86 4.32
C ILE A 91 -11.81 0.32 3.65
N GLU A 92 -11.72 1.48 4.28
CA GLU A 92 -12.43 2.66 3.78
C GLU A 92 -11.71 3.34 2.61
N LEU A 93 -12.50 3.80 1.64
CA LEU A 93 -12.00 4.47 0.43
C LEU A 93 -11.12 5.69 0.75
N TRP A 94 -11.49 6.48 1.77
CA TRP A 94 -10.74 7.68 2.14
C TRP A 94 -9.31 7.36 2.59
N MET A 95 -9.08 6.22 3.24
CA MET A 95 -7.74 5.77 3.66
C MET A 95 -6.86 5.50 2.45
N VAL A 96 -7.39 4.74 1.49
CA VAL A 96 -6.68 4.40 0.26
C VAL A 96 -6.43 5.64 -0.59
N LEU A 97 -7.41 6.54 -0.73
CA LEU A 97 -7.22 7.79 -1.46
C LEU A 97 -6.15 8.67 -0.84
N LEU A 98 -6.08 8.79 0.49
CA LEU A 98 -5.01 9.54 1.15
C LEU A 98 -3.65 8.88 0.93
N ILE A 99 -3.57 7.55 1.00
CA ILE A 99 -2.34 6.81 0.75
C ILE A 99 -1.85 7.04 -0.69
N VAL A 100 -2.71 6.75 -1.67
CA VAL A 100 -2.36 6.81 -3.10
C VAL A 100 -2.15 8.23 -3.57
N GLY A 101 -3.07 9.15 -3.23
CA GLY A 101 -3.01 10.55 -3.64
C GLY A 101 -1.75 11.23 -3.12
N ARG A 102 -1.38 10.95 -1.86
CA ARG A 102 -0.12 11.44 -1.30
C ARG A 102 1.09 10.86 -2.03
N ASP A 103 1.08 9.57 -2.36
CA ASP A 103 2.19 8.93 -3.06
C ASP A 103 2.41 9.54 -4.44
N MET A 104 1.33 9.76 -5.18
CA MET A 104 1.36 10.44 -6.48
C MET A 104 1.86 11.88 -6.36
N LEU A 105 1.38 12.62 -5.35
CA LEU A 105 1.80 14.00 -5.09
C LEU A 105 3.32 14.08 -4.85
N ILE A 106 3.87 13.26 -3.95
CA ILE A 106 5.29 13.28 -3.62
C ILE A 106 6.17 12.86 -4.82
N THR A 107 5.74 11.86 -5.59
CA THR A 107 6.42 11.44 -6.82
C THR A 107 6.45 12.56 -7.86
N THR A 108 5.31 13.23 -8.06
CA THR A 108 5.20 14.36 -9.00
C THR A 108 6.08 15.52 -8.58
N LEU A 109 6.06 15.90 -7.30
CA LEU A 109 6.89 16.97 -6.77
C LEU A 109 8.39 16.68 -6.93
N ARG A 110 8.80 15.42 -6.72
CA ARG A 110 10.18 14.98 -6.96
C ARG A 110 10.58 15.13 -8.43
N TYR A 111 9.70 14.71 -9.33
CA TYR A 111 9.94 14.86 -10.77
C TYR A 111 10.10 16.33 -11.17
N LEU A 112 9.24 17.22 -10.66
CA LEU A 112 9.32 18.66 -10.93
C LEU A 112 10.60 19.30 -10.37
N ALA A 113 11.09 18.88 -9.21
CA ALA A 113 12.34 19.38 -8.65
C ALA A 113 13.55 18.98 -9.49
N ILE A 114 13.60 17.72 -9.95
CA ILE A 114 14.67 17.22 -10.82
C ILE A 114 14.72 18.04 -12.11
N ARG A 115 13.56 18.36 -12.71
CA ARG A 115 13.48 19.22 -13.91
C ARG A 115 14.00 20.64 -13.67
N GLN A 116 14.03 21.12 -12.43
CA GLN A 116 14.56 22.43 -12.04
C GLN A 116 16.07 22.40 -11.73
N GLY A 117 16.74 21.26 -11.89
CA GLY A 117 18.14 21.09 -11.47
C GLY A 117 18.33 21.06 -9.95
N SER A 118 17.24 20.93 -9.20
CA SER A 118 17.26 20.77 -7.74
C SER A 118 17.02 19.32 -7.36
N SER A 119 17.52 18.88 -6.20
CA SER A 119 17.23 17.56 -5.66
C SER A 119 16.42 17.68 -4.38
N ILE A 120 15.47 16.76 -4.19
CA ILE A 120 14.66 16.74 -2.98
C ILE A 120 15.31 15.82 -1.94
N ARG A 121 15.43 16.29 -0.71
CA ARG A 121 16.00 15.51 0.38
C ARG A 121 15.02 14.42 0.81
N THR A 122 15.49 13.16 0.79
CA THR A 122 14.72 12.02 1.31
C THR A 122 14.62 12.09 2.83
N THR A 123 13.41 11.89 3.36
CA THR A 123 13.16 11.86 4.81
C THR A 123 13.07 10.41 5.31
N MET A 124 13.54 10.15 6.54
CA MET A 124 13.44 8.81 7.17
C MET A 124 11.98 8.37 7.32
N LEU A 125 11.05 9.31 7.57
CA LEU A 125 9.61 9.02 7.58
C LEU A 125 9.10 8.51 6.23
N GLY A 126 9.76 8.82 5.12
CA GLY A 126 9.40 8.25 3.82
C GLY A 126 9.66 6.74 3.76
N LYS A 127 10.76 6.27 4.37
CA LYS A 127 11.08 4.83 4.46
C LYS A 127 10.14 4.11 5.43
N VAL A 128 9.89 4.72 6.58
CA VAL A 128 8.97 4.16 7.60
C VAL A 128 7.58 3.98 7.00
N LYS A 129 7.04 4.97 6.27
CA LYS A 129 5.72 4.81 5.62
C LYS A 129 5.66 3.53 4.77
N THR A 130 6.72 3.25 3.98
CA THR A 130 6.68 2.18 2.98
C THR A 130 6.69 0.84 3.70
N ALA A 131 7.46 0.73 4.79
CA ALA A 131 7.40 -0.44 5.65
C ALA A 131 6.00 -0.65 6.24
N PHE A 132 5.30 0.41 6.67
CA PHE A 132 3.92 0.31 7.15
C PHE A 132 2.92 -0.07 6.04
N GLN A 133 3.07 0.48 4.83
CA GLN A 133 2.20 0.12 3.69
C GLN A 133 2.37 -1.36 3.31
N MET A 134 3.61 -1.83 3.16
CA MET A 134 3.88 -3.24 2.87
C MET A 134 3.43 -4.13 4.02
N GLY A 135 3.66 -3.71 5.27
CA GLY A 135 3.21 -4.41 6.47
C GLY A 135 1.69 -4.52 6.57
N ALA A 136 0.95 -3.47 6.23
CA ALA A 136 -0.52 -3.49 6.21
C ALA A 136 -1.06 -4.44 5.15
N ILE A 137 -0.45 -4.47 3.95
CA ILE A 137 -0.84 -5.43 2.90
C ILE A 137 -0.61 -6.86 3.39
N ILE A 138 0.58 -7.16 3.92
CA ILE A 138 0.92 -8.49 4.45
C ILE A 138 -0.03 -8.88 5.59
N LEU A 139 -0.31 -7.96 6.51
CA LEU A 139 -1.23 -8.17 7.63
C LEU A 139 -2.62 -8.58 7.13
N ILE A 140 -3.19 -7.83 6.18
CA ILE A 140 -4.49 -8.14 5.59
C ILE A 140 -4.47 -9.50 4.90
N LEU A 141 -3.42 -9.80 4.12
CA LEU A 141 -3.26 -11.11 3.46
C LEU A 141 -3.17 -12.26 4.45
N ILE A 142 -2.50 -12.08 5.59
CA ILE A 142 -2.45 -13.06 6.67
C ILE A 142 -3.86 -13.32 7.22
N PHE A 143 -4.69 -12.28 7.42
CA PHE A 143 -6.08 -12.47 7.84
C PHE A 143 -6.91 -13.18 6.77
N PHE A 144 -6.68 -12.94 5.47
CA PHE A 144 -7.29 -13.73 4.39
C PHE A 144 -6.96 -15.22 4.46
N ILE A 145 -5.73 -15.56 4.86
CA ILE A 145 -5.26 -16.94 4.97
C ILE A 145 -5.82 -17.61 6.23
N LEU A 146 -5.76 -16.91 7.37
CA LEU A 146 -6.08 -17.50 8.67
C LEU A 146 -7.58 -17.50 9.00
N VAL A 147 -8.33 -16.46 8.58
CA VAL A 147 -9.77 -16.39 8.79
C VAL A 147 -10.46 -17.11 7.64
N SER A 148 -11.28 -18.12 7.93
CA SER A 148 -11.99 -18.87 6.89
C SER A 148 -12.95 -17.98 6.10
N SER A 149 -13.24 -18.35 4.84
CA SER A 149 -14.09 -17.56 3.95
C SER A 149 -15.49 -17.31 4.53
N LYS A 150 -16.06 -18.28 5.26
CA LYS A 150 -17.34 -18.10 5.99
C LYS A 150 -17.24 -17.04 7.09
N LYS A 151 -16.16 -17.08 7.90
CA LYS A 151 -15.92 -16.11 8.97
C LYS A 151 -15.64 -14.70 8.43
N ARG A 152 -14.95 -14.57 7.29
CA ARG A 152 -14.73 -13.26 6.64
C ARG A 152 -16.04 -12.64 6.13
N ILE A 153 -16.94 -13.45 5.56
CA ILE A 153 -18.28 -13.00 5.16
C ILE A 153 -19.04 -12.46 6.38
N LEU A 154 -19.00 -13.17 7.50
CA LEU A 154 -19.64 -12.71 8.75
C LEU A 154 -19.07 -11.37 9.24
N ILE A 155 -17.74 -11.20 9.20
CA ILE A 155 -17.12 -9.91 9.54
C ILE A 155 -17.65 -8.81 8.61
N ASN A 156 -17.65 -9.04 7.29
CA ASN A 156 -18.16 -8.06 6.33
C ASN A 156 -19.65 -7.74 6.57
N GLU A 157 -20.48 -8.72 6.90
CA GLU A 157 -21.90 -8.51 7.21
C GLU A 157 -22.11 -7.65 8.46
N VAL A 158 -21.31 -7.86 9.52
CA VAL A 158 -21.32 -7.01 10.72
C VAL A 158 -20.97 -5.56 10.38
N TYR A 159 -19.94 -5.36 9.55
CA TYR A 159 -19.56 -4.01 9.12
C TYR A 159 -20.59 -3.38 8.18
N HIS A 160 -21.19 -4.15 7.28
CA HIS A 160 -22.23 -3.68 6.37
C HIS A 160 -23.46 -3.22 7.14
N SER A 161 -24.00 -4.09 8.00
CA SER A 161 -25.18 -3.79 8.83
C SER A 161 -24.94 -2.62 9.80
N GLY A 162 -23.75 -2.55 10.42
CA GLY A 162 -23.37 -1.42 11.26
C GLY A 162 -23.35 -0.09 10.50
N LYS A 163 -22.84 -0.08 9.26
CA LYS A 163 -22.87 1.12 8.40
C LYS A 163 -24.30 1.51 8.01
N GLU A 164 -25.16 0.55 7.69
CA GLU A 164 -26.57 0.81 7.40
C GLU A 164 -27.32 1.38 8.61
N ALA A 165 -26.95 0.96 9.82
CA ALA A 165 -27.44 1.53 11.07
C ALA A 165 -26.84 2.91 11.42
N GLY A 166 -25.95 3.45 10.59
CA GLY A 166 -25.36 4.78 10.76
C GLY A 166 -24.09 4.82 11.61
N PHE A 167 -23.53 3.67 12.00
CA PHE A 167 -22.24 3.63 12.70
C PHE A 167 -21.09 3.87 11.73
N THR A 168 -20.04 4.53 12.24
CA THR A 168 -18.78 4.65 11.50
C THR A 168 -18.00 3.33 11.56
N VAL A 169 -17.18 3.05 10.55
CA VAL A 169 -16.28 1.88 10.54
C VAL A 169 -15.33 1.92 11.75
N PHE A 170 -14.89 3.11 12.16
CA PHE A 170 -14.15 3.32 13.39
C PHE A 170 -14.93 2.84 14.63
N GLY A 171 -16.20 3.21 14.74
CA GLY A 171 -17.06 2.82 15.86
C GLY A 171 -17.19 1.30 15.94
N ILE A 172 -17.53 0.67 14.82
CA ILE A 172 -17.68 -0.80 14.73
C ILE A 172 -16.37 -1.51 15.09
N ALA A 173 -15.23 -1.06 14.52
CA ALA A 173 -13.92 -1.64 14.83
C ALA A 173 -13.54 -1.47 16.31
N SER A 174 -13.86 -0.32 16.91
CA SER A 174 -13.57 -0.03 18.31
C SER A 174 -14.43 -0.87 19.25
N GLU A 175 -15.69 -1.11 18.91
CA GLU A 175 -16.60 -1.98 19.64
C GLU A 175 -16.18 -3.45 19.54
N ASN A 176 -15.81 -3.92 18.34
CA ASN A 176 -15.26 -5.26 18.16
C ASN A 176 -13.98 -5.46 19.00
N ALA A 177 -13.10 -4.46 19.03
CA ALA A 177 -11.89 -4.51 19.85
C ALA A 177 -12.20 -4.55 21.34
N SER A 178 -13.10 -3.67 21.83
CA SER A 178 -13.45 -3.63 23.24
C SER A 178 -14.13 -4.92 23.71
N ALA A 179 -15.05 -5.46 22.91
CA ALA A 179 -15.71 -6.74 23.17
C ALA A 179 -14.70 -7.90 23.22
N PHE A 180 -13.74 -7.94 22.29
CA PHE A 180 -12.69 -8.95 22.27
C PHE A 180 -11.82 -8.92 23.54
N PHE A 181 -11.35 -7.74 23.95
CA PHE A 181 -10.52 -7.61 25.15
C PHE A 181 -11.31 -7.82 26.45
N ALA A 182 -12.59 -7.45 26.49
CA ALA A 182 -13.48 -7.75 27.62
C ALA A 182 -13.65 -9.27 27.77
N SER A 183 -13.98 -9.97 26.68
CA SER A 183 -14.11 -11.43 26.66
C SER A 183 -12.81 -12.12 27.09
N TRP A 184 -11.65 -11.66 26.61
CA TRP A 184 -10.35 -12.18 27.05
C TRP A 184 -10.18 -12.03 28.56
N LYS A 185 -10.48 -10.85 29.10
CA LYS A 185 -10.32 -10.57 30.53
C LYS A 185 -11.22 -11.45 31.40
N GLU A 186 -12.44 -11.73 30.95
CA GLU A 186 -13.43 -12.51 31.69
C GLU A 186 -13.23 -14.02 31.56
N GLN A 187 -12.91 -14.50 30.35
CA GLN A 187 -12.90 -15.93 30.01
C GLN A 187 -11.47 -16.50 29.86
N GLY A 188 -10.45 -15.65 29.91
CA GLY A 188 -9.06 -16.02 29.69
C GLY A 188 -8.65 -16.01 28.22
N VAL A 189 -7.51 -16.64 27.92
CA VAL A 189 -6.94 -16.64 26.56
C VAL A 189 -7.86 -17.44 25.62
N PRO A 190 -8.35 -16.85 24.51
CA PRO A 190 -9.17 -17.56 23.54
C PRO A 190 -8.41 -18.72 22.87
N ASN A 191 -9.14 -19.73 22.39
CA ASN A 191 -8.55 -20.70 21.48
C ASN A 191 -8.10 -20.02 20.17
N TRP A 192 -7.26 -20.69 19.39
CA TRP A 192 -6.68 -20.10 18.18
C TRP A 192 -7.71 -19.63 17.16
N GLY A 193 -8.81 -20.36 16.99
CA GLY A 193 -9.86 -20.04 16.02
C GLY A 193 -10.65 -18.78 16.38
N ASP A 194 -10.87 -18.56 17.67
CA ASP A 194 -11.58 -17.39 18.20
C ASP A 194 -10.66 -16.18 18.34
N LEU A 195 -9.39 -16.42 18.66
CA LEU A 195 -8.35 -15.38 18.64
C LEU A 195 -8.24 -14.75 17.24
N VAL A 196 -8.03 -15.58 16.21
CA VAL A 196 -7.88 -15.10 14.83
C VAL A 196 -9.15 -14.43 14.33
N PHE A 197 -10.32 -14.96 14.67
CA PHE A 197 -11.60 -14.38 14.28
C PHE A 197 -11.84 -13.02 14.93
N GLY A 198 -11.65 -12.93 16.26
CA GLY A 198 -11.82 -11.69 17.02
C GLY A 198 -10.86 -10.61 16.55
N LEU A 199 -9.57 -10.94 16.38
CA LEU A 199 -8.59 -10.00 15.82
C LEU A 199 -8.94 -9.58 14.40
N GLY A 200 -9.43 -10.50 13.55
CA GLY A 200 -9.88 -10.20 12.19
C GLY A 200 -11.02 -9.18 12.16
N GLY A 201 -11.82 -9.13 13.24
CA GLY A 201 -12.91 -8.18 13.40
C GLY A 201 -12.50 -6.72 13.57
N PHE A 202 -11.22 -6.39 13.81
CA PHE A 202 -10.81 -4.98 14.00
C PHE A 202 -9.37 -4.66 13.57
N VAL A 203 -8.44 -5.61 13.62
CA VAL A 203 -7.01 -5.37 13.34
C VAL A 203 -6.75 -4.86 11.92
N PRO A 204 -7.38 -5.40 10.85
CA PRO A 204 -7.21 -4.86 9.50
C PRO A 204 -7.54 -3.36 9.39
N TYR A 205 -8.64 -2.93 10.01
CA TYR A 205 -9.05 -1.53 10.04
C TYR A 205 -8.00 -0.63 10.71
N PHE A 206 -7.58 -0.97 11.94
CA PHE A 206 -6.60 -0.16 12.66
C PHE A 206 -5.23 -0.17 12.01
N GLY A 207 -4.82 -1.30 11.40
CA GLY A 207 -3.59 -1.40 10.62
C GLY A 207 -3.59 -0.42 9.44
N MET A 208 -4.71 -0.34 8.71
CA MET A 208 -4.89 0.65 7.64
C MET A 208 -4.94 2.09 8.15
N LEU A 209 -5.62 2.34 9.26
CA LEU A 209 -5.72 3.67 9.86
C LEU A 209 -4.32 4.18 10.26
N ILE A 210 -3.54 3.38 10.98
CA ILE A 210 -2.17 3.73 11.40
C ILE A 210 -1.29 4.00 10.17
N THR A 211 -1.37 3.13 9.16
CA THR A 211 -0.63 3.28 7.90
C THR A 211 -0.99 4.57 7.18
N THR A 212 -2.27 4.93 7.16
CA THR A 212 -2.77 6.17 6.56
C THR A 212 -2.24 7.39 7.31
N LEU A 213 -2.32 7.40 8.64
CA LEU A 213 -1.81 8.50 9.48
C LEU A 213 -0.31 8.70 9.28
N ILE A 214 0.49 7.63 9.32
CA ILE A 214 1.94 7.69 9.07
C ILE A 214 2.21 8.21 7.65
N THR A 215 1.42 7.78 6.67
CA THR A 215 1.55 8.23 5.28
C THR A 215 1.29 9.74 5.18
N VAL A 216 0.24 10.26 5.78
CA VAL A 216 -0.09 11.69 5.79
C VAL A 216 1.01 12.49 6.51
N LEU A 217 1.40 12.09 7.73
CA LEU A 217 2.45 12.77 8.51
C LEU A 217 3.78 12.83 7.77
N SER A 218 4.17 11.72 7.14
CA SER A 218 5.38 11.65 6.33
C SER A 218 5.30 12.55 5.08
N GLY A 219 4.11 12.69 4.47
CA GLY A 219 3.86 13.62 3.37
C GLY A 219 3.99 15.09 3.81
N LEU A 220 3.35 15.46 4.91
CA LEU A 220 3.44 16.81 5.48
C LEU A 220 4.89 17.18 5.82
N ARG A 221 5.62 16.28 6.50
CA ARG A 221 7.04 16.51 6.81
C ARG A 221 7.88 16.69 5.55
N TYR A 222 7.58 15.96 4.48
CA TYR A 222 8.27 16.11 3.20
C TYR A 222 8.05 17.51 2.60
N LEU A 223 6.82 18.00 2.60
CA LEU A 223 6.49 19.35 2.10
C LEU A 223 7.22 20.43 2.92
N VAL A 224 7.22 20.31 4.25
CA VAL A 224 7.90 21.26 5.13
C VAL A 224 9.42 21.24 4.92
N SER A 225 10.01 20.05 4.86
CA SER A 225 11.47 19.88 4.73
C SER A 225 12.02 20.37 3.40
N ASN A 226 11.16 20.49 2.37
CA ASN A 226 11.55 20.84 1.01
C ASN A 226 10.83 22.10 0.50
N ARG A 227 10.33 22.94 1.42
CA ARG A 227 9.54 24.15 1.11
C ARG A 227 10.24 25.12 0.14
N GLU A 228 11.57 25.16 0.13
CA GLU A 228 12.35 26.09 -0.70
C GLU A 228 12.35 25.70 -2.17
N VAL A 229 12.42 24.38 -2.45
CA VAL A 229 12.35 23.82 -3.80
C VAL A 229 10.92 23.88 -4.35
N LEU A 230 9.92 23.94 -3.46
CA LEU A 230 8.50 23.90 -3.80
C LEU A 230 7.83 25.29 -3.91
N ARG A 231 8.61 26.38 -3.89
CA ARG A 231 8.05 27.74 -4.01
C ARG A 231 7.38 27.96 -5.39
N PRO A 232 6.27 28.72 -5.48
CA PRO A 232 5.60 29.01 -6.75
C PRO A 232 6.51 29.63 -7.81
N SER A 233 7.47 30.45 -7.39
CA SER A 233 8.48 31.05 -8.28
C SER A 233 9.48 30.03 -8.86
N ALA A 234 9.74 28.94 -8.14
CA ALA A 234 10.55 27.82 -8.61
C ALA A 234 9.74 26.94 -9.58
N ILE A 235 8.48 26.66 -9.24
CA ILE A 235 7.54 25.92 -10.10
C ILE A 235 7.32 26.66 -11.43
N ARG A 236 7.11 27.98 -11.43
CA ARG A 236 6.99 28.77 -12.67
C ARG A 236 8.22 28.69 -13.57
N ARG A 237 9.43 28.58 -13.02
CA ARG A 237 10.65 28.37 -13.84
C ARG A 237 10.65 26.99 -14.49
N ALA A 238 10.12 25.97 -13.83
CA ALA A 238 10.02 24.61 -14.37
C ALA A 238 9.10 24.50 -15.60
N PHE A 239 8.01 25.28 -15.61
CA PHE A 239 7.04 25.31 -16.71
C PHE A 239 7.30 26.45 -17.71
N GLY A 240 8.15 27.42 -17.38
CA GLY A 240 8.29 28.70 -18.09
C GLY A 240 9.45 28.82 -19.07
N LYS A 241 10.19 27.76 -19.41
CA LYS A 241 11.21 27.82 -20.47
C LYS A 241 11.17 26.61 -21.39
N ASN A 242 10.49 26.79 -22.52
CA ASN A 242 10.68 26.13 -23.81
C ASN A 242 10.27 27.13 -24.90
N GLY A 243 11.01 28.22 -25.00
CA GLY A 243 10.78 29.29 -25.98
C GLY A 243 12.07 30.07 -26.16
N ASN A 244 12.97 29.50 -26.97
CA ASN A 244 13.95 30.14 -27.85
C ASN A 244 14.70 29.04 -28.59
#